data_AF-A0A965VFN1-F1
#
_entry.id   AF-A0A965VFN1-F1
#
_cell.length_a   1.000
_cell.length_b   1.000
_cell.length_c   1.000
_cell.angle_alpha   90.00
_cell.angle_beta   90.00
_cell.angle_gamma   90.00
#
_symmetry.space_group_name_H-M   'P 1'
#
loop_
_entity.id
_entity.type
_entity.pdbx_description
1 polymer ?
#
loop_
_entity_poly.entity_id
_entity_poly.type
_entity_poly.pdbx_seq_one_letter_code
_entity_poly.pdbx_strand_id
1 'polypeptide(L)'
;MTATGNAGSPQWTIGTNDGNNGNSIVVDGTGATLNKAQGAVWVGGAGSGNSLIVRNGATYTAGYRIGIGMNGGDDNYQLITGTNSAQNAGFGGTNTWLQVGLTSGSLRNSLRVENGGALYQGGSPTGASIGVGMAAGANDNYIKVAGTNSILKFINTVPLVIGGTGAVVSSVPSPIANGGSGNHLDVVDGGRLELDNYGGVDPRATSGSTYLALAGTNSTFNLGNGNGISTVVLGKTTYNNFGAGLGLLNADSLLRINSGRVIAGTTIANNDALISGVGSVVLDGSAYFSVPTTGKTNLISAAISGTGSLTKEGDGTLKLTSGAISYTGDTIVKAGYLEIQSPFLSSLSTVKISSGSLLVLNFSGTNVVAGLELNGMAMPPGTYTWETGDSYGFLSGAGALQVMVPVPEPGALVLAGA
;
A
#
# COMPACT_ATOMS: atom_id res chain seq x y z
N MET A 1 -32.65 0.92 -10.36
CA MET A 1 -33.71 0.85 -9.32
C MET A 1 -33.45 1.98 -8.32
N THR A 2 -34.39 2.91 -8.16
CA THR A 2 -34.24 4.07 -7.26
C THR A 2 -35.26 3.91 -6.14
N ALA A 3 -34.82 3.55 -4.92
CA ALA A 3 -35.72 3.54 -3.76
C ALA A 3 -35.32 4.69 -2.83
N THR A 4 -36.14 5.74 -2.79
CA THR A 4 -36.06 6.81 -1.81
C THR A 4 -36.87 6.38 -0.59
N GLY A 5 -36.20 5.86 0.45
CA GLY A 5 -36.82 5.49 1.72
C GLY A 5 -36.70 6.63 2.74
N ASN A 6 -37.82 6.99 3.36
CA ASN A 6 -37.94 8.03 4.39
C ASN A 6 -37.60 7.48 5.79
N ALA A 7 -37.07 8.35 6.66
CA ALA A 7 -36.82 8.23 8.12
C ALA A 7 -36.91 6.83 8.76
N GLY A 8 -35.79 6.10 8.80
CA GLY A 8 -35.63 4.86 9.58
C GLY A 8 -34.67 3.86 8.92
N SER A 9 -33.41 4.22 8.72
CA SER A 9 -32.30 3.37 8.21
C SER A 9 -32.69 2.09 7.43
N PRO A 10 -33.39 2.17 6.28
CA PRO A 10 -33.85 0.98 5.57
C PRO A 10 -32.68 0.13 5.09
N GLN A 11 -32.73 -1.19 5.31
CA GLN A 11 -31.74 -2.15 4.82
C GLN A 11 -32.26 -2.82 3.54
N TRP A 12 -31.41 -2.93 2.52
CA TRP A 12 -31.66 -3.86 1.41
C TRP A 12 -30.94 -5.15 1.73
N THR A 13 -31.66 -6.27 1.77
CA THR A 13 -31.04 -7.56 2.05
C THR A 13 -31.49 -8.60 1.05
N ILE A 14 -30.53 -9.41 0.59
CA ILE A 14 -30.77 -10.60 -0.22
C ILE A 14 -30.10 -11.77 0.50
N GLY A 15 -30.86 -12.81 0.84
CA GLY A 15 -30.36 -14.02 1.50
C GLY A 15 -29.89 -13.82 2.95
N THR A 16 -30.79 -13.49 3.89
CA THR A 16 -30.48 -13.22 5.32
C THR A 16 -30.10 -14.44 6.17
N ASN A 17 -30.67 -15.59 5.86
CA ASN A 17 -30.52 -16.82 6.67
C ASN A 17 -29.15 -17.49 6.47
N ASP A 18 -28.75 -18.33 7.42
CA ASP A 18 -27.54 -19.14 7.33
C ASP A 18 -27.59 -20.09 6.11
N GLY A 19 -26.47 -20.27 5.42
CA GLY A 19 -26.37 -21.15 4.23
C GLY A 19 -26.90 -20.54 2.92
N ASN A 20 -27.20 -19.24 2.89
CA ASN A 20 -27.62 -18.54 1.68
C ASN A 20 -26.43 -18.26 0.75
N ASN A 21 -26.12 -19.25 -0.09
CA ASN A 21 -25.01 -19.21 -1.03
C ASN A 21 -25.43 -18.56 -2.37
N GLY A 22 -24.48 -17.95 -3.08
CA GLY A 22 -24.67 -17.53 -4.47
C GLY A 22 -25.64 -16.35 -4.70
N ASN A 23 -25.97 -15.57 -3.67
CA ASN A 23 -26.79 -14.37 -3.84
C ASN A 23 -25.96 -13.28 -4.51
N SER A 24 -26.53 -12.62 -5.51
CA SER A 24 -25.80 -11.64 -6.30
C SER A 24 -26.61 -10.38 -6.58
N ILE A 25 -25.97 -9.23 -6.39
CA ILE A 25 -26.42 -7.96 -6.94
C ILE A 25 -25.50 -7.61 -8.10
N VAL A 26 -26.06 -7.44 -9.29
CA VAL A 26 -25.31 -7.04 -10.48
C VAL A 26 -25.88 -5.73 -11.02
N VAL A 27 -25.02 -4.71 -11.14
CA VAL A 27 -25.29 -3.47 -11.85
C VAL A 27 -24.43 -3.47 -13.10
N ASP A 28 -25.08 -3.52 -14.26
CA ASP A 28 -24.41 -3.78 -15.54
C ASP A 28 -24.94 -2.87 -16.64
N GLY A 29 -24.02 -2.33 -17.43
CA GLY A 29 -24.30 -1.55 -18.62
C GLY A 29 -24.04 -0.06 -18.44
N THR A 30 -23.66 0.58 -19.55
CA THR A 30 -23.30 2.00 -19.58
C THR A 30 -24.46 2.86 -19.09
N GLY A 31 -24.24 3.63 -18.03
CA GLY A 31 -25.27 4.50 -17.45
C GLY A 31 -26.30 3.78 -16.60
N ALA A 32 -26.20 2.46 -16.42
CA ALA A 32 -27.02 1.74 -15.46
C ALA A 32 -26.70 2.24 -14.04
N THR A 33 -27.74 2.54 -13.26
CA THR A 33 -27.57 3.06 -11.91
C THR A 33 -28.35 2.26 -10.87
N LEU A 34 -27.66 1.99 -9.75
CA LEU A 34 -28.26 1.57 -8.50
C LEU A 34 -28.01 2.66 -7.47
N ASN A 35 -29.07 3.22 -6.88
CA ASN A 35 -28.93 4.30 -5.89
C ASN A 35 -29.55 3.87 -4.56
N LYS A 36 -28.68 3.69 -3.57
CA LYS A 36 -29.02 3.39 -2.17
C LYS A 36 -28.31 4.34 -1.22
N ALA A 37 -28.40 5.65 -1.46
CA ALA A 37 -27.66 6.68 -0.71
C ALA A 37 -27.83 6.66 0.83
N GLN A 38 -28.82 5.97 1.38
CA GLN A 38 -29.03 5.83 2.83
C GLN A 38 -29.19 4.36 3.23
N GLY A 39 -28.76 3.99 4.44
CA GLY A 39 -28.96 2.66 5.03
C GLY A 39 -27.89 1.62 4.64
N ALA A 40 -28.22 0.33 4.79
CA ALA A 40 -27.30 -0.78 4.50
C ALA A 40 -27.69 -1.57 3.24
N VAL A 41 -26.72 -2.26 2.63
CA VAL A 41 -26.91 -3.32 1.63
C VAL A 41 -26.22 -4.58 2.10
N TRP A 42 -26.98 -5.68 2.22
CA TRP A 42 -26.52 -6.97 2.72
C TRP A 42 -26.76 -8.06 1.67
N VAL A 43 -25.73 -8.83 1.36
CA VAL A 43 -25.79 -9.92 0.37
C VAL A 43 -25.26 -11.20 1.00
N GLY A 44 -26.15 -12.16 1.24
CA GLY A 44 -25.83 -13.47 1.80
C GLY A 44 -25.26 -13.40 3.21
N GLY A 45 -26.12 -13.49 4.23
CA GLY A 45 -25.78 -13.37 5.65
C GLY A 45 -24.54 -14.19 6.05
N ALA A 46 -24.64 -15.52 6.05
CA ALA A 46 -23.55 -16.46 6.42
C ALA A 46 -23.22 -17.47 5.29
N GLY A 47 -23.51 -17.13 4.04
CA GLY A 47 -23.32 -18.04 2.91
C GLY A 47 -22.03 -17.78 2.12
N SER A 48 -21.68 -18.73 1.26
CA SER A 48 -20.53 -18.67 0.36
C SER A 48 -20.92 -18.19 -1.05
N GLY A 49 -19.96 -17.62 -1.79
CA GLY A 49 -20.14 -17.24 -3.19
C GLY A 49 -21.12 -16.09 -3.42
N ASN A 50 -21.41 -15.30 -2.40
CA ASN A 50 -22.27 -14.12 -2.52
C ASN A 50 -21.48 -12.96 -3.13
N SER A 51 -22.14 -12.14 -3.95
CA SER A 51 -21.44 -11.10 -4.68
C SER A 51 -22.18 -9.79 -4.87
N LEU A 52 -21.43 -8.70 -4.91
CA LEU A 52 -21.89 -7.42 -5.44
C LEU A 52 -20.98 -6.99 -6.58
N ILE A 53 -21.56 -6.83 -7.78
CA ILE A 53 -20.82 -6.58 -9.02
C ILE A 53 -21.33 -5.29 -9.64
N VAL A 54 -20.40 -4.38 -9.98
CA VAL A 54 -20.68 -3.18 -10.78
C VAL A 54 -19.75 -3.20 -11.98
N ARG A 55 -20.31 -3.20 -13.19
CA ARG A 55 -19.51 -3.38 -14.40
C ARG A 55 -20.02 -2.65 -15.64
N ASN A 56 -19.16 -2.61 -16.66
CA ASN A 56 -19.47 -2.12 -18.00
C ASN A 56 -20.06 -0.70 -18.04
N GLY A 57 -19.49 0.23 -17.26
CA GLY A 57 -19.92 1.63 -17.23
C GLY A 57 -21.11 1.92 -16.30
N ALA A 58 -21.44 0.96 -15.42
CA ALA A 58 -22.51 1.11 -14.44
C ALA A 58 -22.04 1.89 -13.19
N THR A 59 -22.98 2.52 -12.48
CA THR A 59 -22.69 3.23 -11.23
C THR A 59 -23.56 2.72 -10.08
N TYR A 60 -22.94 2.44 -8.95
CA TYR A 60 -23.61 2.17 -7.68
C TYR A 60 -23.33 3.30 -6.69
N THR A 61 -24.36 4.07 -6.35
CA THR A 61 -24.30 5.01 -5.24
C THR A 61 -24.67 4.27 -3.97
N ALA A 62 -23.66 3.91 -3.19
CA ALA A 62 -23.80 3.13 -1.99
C ALA A 62 -24.25 3.97 -0.79
N GLY A 63 -24.98 3.31 0.10
CA GLY A 63 -25.28 3.83 1.42
C GLY A 63 -24.07 3.71 2.34
N TYR A 64 -24.29 3.94 3.63
CA TYR A 64 -23.20 3.94 4.58
C TYR A 64 -22.62 2.53 4.82
N ARG A 65 -23.39 1.45 4.64
CA ARG A 65 -22.97 0.09 5.03
C ARG A 65 -23.15 -0.92 3.89
N ILE A 66 -22.10 -1.68 3.57
CA ILE A 66 -22.12 -2.80 2.63
C ILE A 66 -21.57 -4.04 3.34
N GLY A 67 -22.35 -5.12 3.33
CA GLY A 67 -21.94 -6.40 3.88
C GLY A 67 -22.19 -7.52 2.89
N ILE A 68 -21.18 -8.37 2.65
CA ILE A 68 -21.28 -9.55 1.78
C ILE A 68 -20.70 -10.73 2.56
N GLY A 69 -21.48 -11.80 2.80
CA GLY A 69 -20.98 -12.90 3.65
C GLY A 69 -20.63 -12.44 5.07
N MET A 70 -21.42 -11.53 5.65
CA MET A 70 -21.08 -10.84 6.90
C MET A 70 -20.84 -11.78 8.09
N ASN A 71 -21.66 -12.81 8.21
CA ASN A 71 -21.64 -13.82 9.25
C ASN A 71 -20.85 -15.05 8.80
N GLY A 72 -19.88 -14.88 7.89
CA GLY A 72 -19.00 -15.95 7.41
C GLY A 72 -19.31 -16.40 5.98
N GLY A 73 -18.63 -17.47 5.58
CA GLY A 73 -18.72 -18.04 4.24
C GLY A 73 -17.49 -17.76 3.39
N ASP A 74 -17.29 -18.65 2.42
CA ASP A 74 -16.14 -18.64 1.52
C ASP A 74 -16.47 -17.95 0.21
N ASP A 75 -15.45 -17.44 -0.48
CA ASP A 75 -15.56 -16.97 -1.86
C ASP A 75 -16.60 -15.86 -2.06
N ASN A 76 -16.96 -15.12 -1.01
CA ASN A 76 -17.80 -13.93 -1.14
C ASN A 76 -16.96 -12.78 -1.68
N TYR A 77 -17.53 -11.97 -2.57
CA TYR A 77 -16.75 -10.90 -3.16
C TYR A 77 -17.52 -9.67 -3.59
N GLN A 78 -16.82 -8.55 -3.58
CA GLN A 78 -17.22 -7.37 -4.33
C GLN A 78 -16.30 -7.20 -5.54
N LEU A 79 -16.87 -6.86 -6.69
CA LEU A 79 -16.14 -6.56 -7.92
C LEU A 79 -16.66 -5.26 -8.55
N ILE A 80 -15.77 -4.28 -8.72
CA ILE A 80 -16.01 -3.11 -9.57
C ILE A 80 -15.09 -3.23 -10.78
N THR A 81 -15.62 -3.35 -11.99
CA THR A 81 -14.76 -3.59 -13.16
C THR A 81 -15.23 -2.96 -14.47
N GLY A 82 -14.28 -2.54 -15.30
CA GLY A 82 -14.53 -1.91 -16.59
C GLY A 82 -14.59 -0.40 -16.48
N THR A 83 -14.14 0.27 -17.54
CA THR A 83 -14.06 1.74 -17.62
C THR A 83 -15.39 2.39 -17.25
N ASN A 84 -15.32 3.47 -16.46
CA ASN A 84 -16.47 4.22 -15.95
C ASN A 84 -17.41 3.42 -15.02
N SER A 85 -17.04 2.20 -14.61
CA SER A 85 -17.78 1.49 -13.59
C SER A 85 -17.37 1.99 -12.22
N ALA A 86 -18.33 2.45 -11.41
CA ALA A 86 -18.01 3.12 -10.16
C ALA A 86 -18.92 2.70 -9.01
N GLN A 87 -18.33 2.49 -7.84
CA GLN A 87 -19.05 2.62 -6.57
C GLN A 87 -18.69 3.96 -5.92
N ASN A 88 -19.71 4.70 -5.51
CA ASN A 88 -19.57 5.93 -4.73
C ASN A 88 -20.35 5.79 -3.42
N ALA A 89 -19.68 5.63 -2.28
CA ALA A 89 -20.32 5.71 -0.98
C ALA A 89 -20.21 7.14 -0.41
N GLY A 90 -21.33 7.70 0.05
CA GLY A 90 -21.37 9.07 0.58
C GLY A 90 -20.59 9.22 1.89
N PHE A 91 -19.61 10.11 1.91
CA PHE A 91 -18.76 10.47 3.07
C PHE A 91 -19.49 11.24 4.19
N GLY A 92 -20.83 11.32 4.15
CA GLY A 92 -21.64 12.13 5.06
C GLY A 92 -22.27 11.37 6.24
N GLY A 93 -21.98 10.09 6.43
CA GLY A 93 -22.56 9.25 7.50
C GLY A 93 -21.61 8.97 8.66
N THR A 94 -22.18 8.75 9.86
CA THR A 94 -21.46 8.44 11.11
C THR A 94 -21.04 6.97 11.29
N ASN A 95 -21.39 6.09 10.34
CA ASN A 95 -21.15 4.64 10.45
C ASN A 95 -20.97 4.00 9.06
N THR A 96 -19.75 4.07 8.50
CA THR A 96 -19.46 3.54 7.15
C THR A 96 -18.59 2.29 7.13
N TRP A 97 -19.06 1.17 6.59
CA TRP A 97 -18.25 -0.05 6.48
C TRP A 97 -18.51 -0.80 5.19
N LEU A 98 -17.47 -1.48 4.72
CA LEU A 98 -17.49 -2.39 3.60
C LEU A 98 -16.83 -3.69 4.05
N GLN A 99 -17.64 -4.71 4.29
CA GLN A 99 -17.18 -5.94 4.94
C GLN A 99 -17.47 -7.14 4.03
N VAL A 100 -16.46 -8.00 3.86
CA VAL A 100 -16.54 -9.23 3.07
C VAL A 100 -15.98 -10.39 3.90
N GLY A 101 -16.83 -11.29 4.39
CA GLY A 101 -16.40 -12.48 5.15
C GLY A 101 -15.72 -12.16 6.50
N LEU A 102 -16.50 -11.81 7.54
CA LEU A 102 -15.96 -11.31 8.81
C LEU A 102 -15.92 -12.28 10.00
N THR A 103 -16.60 -13.41 9.94
CA THR A 103 -16.65 -14.34 11.10
C THR A 103 -15.89 -15.64 10.81
N SER A 104 -15.82 -16.55 11.79
CA SER A 104 -14.94 -17.73 11.77
C SER A 104 -15.08 -18.55 10.48
N GLY A 105 -13.94 -18.89 9.85
CA GLY A 105 -13.91 -19.75 8.66
C GLY A 105 -14.36 -19.06 7.37
N SER A 106 -13.84 -17.87 7.08
CA SER A 106 -14.14 -17.09 5.88
C SER A 106 -12.94 -17.13 4.92
N LEU A 107 -12.90 -18.10 3.99
CA LEU A 107 -11.77 -18.29 3.08
C LEU A 107 -11.98 -17.58 1.75
N ARG A 108 -10.89 -17.06 1.16
CA ARG A 108 -10.87 -16.54 -0.23
C ARG A 108 -11.89 -15.43 -0.54
N ASN A 109 -12.37 -14.73 0.48
CA ASN A 109 -13.22 -13.58 0.27
C ASN A 109 -12.42 -12.42 -0.32
N SER A 110 -13.06 -11.59 -1.13
CA SER A 110 -12.33 -10.54 -1.83
C SER A 110 -13.06 -9.24 -2.11
N LEU A 111 -12.26 -8.18 -2.20
CA LEU A 111 -12.66 -6.88 -2.74
C LEU A 111 -11.78 -6.58 -3.94
N ARG A 112 -12.40 -6.45 -5.12
CA ARG A 112 -11.68 -6.27 -6.39
C ARG A 112 -12.11 -5.01 -7.12
N VAL A 113 -11.13 -4.24 -7.56
CA VAL A 113 -11.30 -3.08 -8.44
C VAL A 113 -10.37 -3.27 -9.64
N GLU A 114 -10.94 -3.55 -10.80
CA GLU A 114 -10.17 -4.06 -11.94
C GLU A 114 -10.54 -3.37 -13.26
N ASN A 115 -9.62 -3.34 -14.22
CA ASN A 115 -9.88 -2.91 -15.60
C ASN A 115 -10.52 -1.50 -15.73
N GLY A 116 -10.06 -0.53 -14.93
CA GLY A 116 -10.56 0.85 -14.97
C GLY A 116 -11.80 1.12 -14.12
N GLY A 117 -12.17 0.18 -13.24
CA GLY A 117 -13.21 0.38 -12.23
C GLY A 117 -12.76 1.32 -11.11
N ALA A 118 -13.70 1.95 -10.41
CA ALA A 118 -13.38 2.84 -9.30
C ALA A 118 -14.27 2.56 -8.08
N LEU A 119 -13.66 2.41 -6.90
CA LEU A 119 -14.38 2.30 -5.63
C LEU A 119 -13.97 3.43 -4.71
N TYR A 120 -14.93 4.30 -4.40
CA TYR A 120 -14.77 5.40 -3.46
C TYR A 120 -15.60 5.10 -2.21
N GLN A 121 -14.93 5.03 -1.06
CA GLN A 121 -15.56 4.75 0.22
C GLN A 121 -14.95 5.63 1.32
N GLY A 122 -15.79 6.26 2.13
CA GLY A 122 -15.34 6.94 3.34
C GLY A 122 -16.45 7.47 4.25
N GLY A 123 -16.09 7.95 5.45
CA GLY A 123 -17.03 8.41 6.49
C GLY A 123 -16.45 8.50 7.92
N SER A 124 -17.30 8.89 8.88
CA SER A 124 -16.97 9.29 10.28
C SER A 124 -17.05 8.09 11.29
N PRO A 125 -16.46 8.15 12.52
CA PRO A 125 -15.59 7.10 13.12
C PRO A 125 -16.19 5.99 13.98
N THR A 126 -17.50 5.90 14.24
CA THR A 126 -17.96 4.84 15.16
C THR A 126 -18.19 3.51 14.44
N GLY A 127 -17.14 2.70 14.32
CA GLY A 127 -17.19 1.29 13.87
C GLY A 127 -17.09 1.04 12.38
N ALA A 128 -16.54 2.00 11.65
CA ALA A 128 -16.20 1.84 10.26
C ALA A 128 -15.06 0.82 10.07
N SER A 129 -15.10 -0.01 9.03
CA SER A 129 -13.97 -0.88 8.64
C SER A 129 -14.11 -1.35 7.20
N ILE A 130 -12.98 -1.48 6.51
CA ILE A 130 -12.83 -2.48 5.45
C ILE A 130 -12.12 -3.66 6.07
N GLY A 131 -12.85 -4.75 6.21
CA GLY A 131 -12.32 -6.00 6.72
C GLY A 131 -12.52 -7.09 5.68
N VAL A 132 -11.41 -7.59 5.16
CA VAL A 132 -11.35 -8.78 4.32
C VAL A 132 -10.45 -9.76 5.09
N GLY A 133 -11.05 -10.84 5.58
CA GLY A 133 -10.32 -11.85 6.37
C GLY A 133 -9.95 -11.45 7.81
N MET A 134 -10.84 -10.74 8.51
CA MET A 134 -10.61 -10.25 9.89
C MET A 134 -11.09 -11.22 11.00
N ALA A 135 -10.95 -12.52 10.78
CA ALA A 135 -11.36 -13.56 11.73
C ALA A 135 -10.31 -14.66 11.88
N ALA A 136 -10.39 -15.38 13.00
CA ALA A 136 -9.60 -16.59 13.20
C ALA A 136 -9.90 -17.61 12.09
N GLY A 137 -8.85 -18.14 11.46
CA GLY A 137 -8.96 -19.09 10.34
C GLY A 137 -9.41 -18.49 9.01
N ALA A 138 -9.49 -17.17 8.87
CA ALA A 138 -9.85 -16.52 7.61
C ALA A 138 -8.62 -16.44 6.68
N ASN A 139 -8.37 -17.51 5.93
CA ASN A 139 -7.19 -17.60 5.06
C ASN A 139 -7.46 -17.13 3.64
N ASP A 140 -6.39 -16.71 2.96
CA ASP A 140 -6.35 -16.40 1.52
C ASP A 140 -7.35 -15.32 1.07
N ASN A 141 -7.82 -14.47 1.99
CA ASN A 141 -8.68 -13.36 1.64
C ASN A 141 -7.85 -12.22 1.08
N TYR A 142 -8.41 -11.47 0.12
CA TYR A 142 -7.61 -10.48 -0.57
C TYR A 142 -8.35 -9.24 -1.05
N ILE A 143 -7.59 -8.15 -1.14
CA ILE A 143 -8.00 -6.93 -1.82
C ILE A 143 -7.13 -6.80 -3.06
N LYS A 144 -7.74 -6.54 -4.22
CA LYS A 144 -7.01 -6.36 -5.47
C LYS A 144 -7.43 -5.09 -6.19
N VAL A 145 -6.44 -4.31 -6.59
CA VAL A 145 -6.59 -3.12 -7.44
C VAL A 145 -5.68 -3.32 -8.66
N ALA A 146 -6.27 -3.63 -9.80
CA ALA A 146 -5.50 -4.04 -10.98
C ALA A 146 -5.90 -3.30 -12.26
N GLY A 147 -4.91 -2.84 -13.01
CA GLY A 147 -5.09 -2.19 -14.30
C GLY A 147 -5.07 -0.66 -14.22
N THR A 148 -4.67 -0.03 -15.32
CA THR A 148 -4.67 1.43 -15.48
C THR A 148 -6.03 2.02 -15.18
N ASN A 149 -6.05 3.13 -14.44
CA ASN A 149 -7.27 3.83 -13.97
C ASN A 149 -8.13 3.04 -12.98
N SER A 150 -7.71 1.85 -12.54
CA SER A 150 -8.37 1.17 -11.41
C SER A 150 -8.00 1.85 -10.10
N ILE A 151 -9.00 2.36 -9.38
CA ILE A 151 -8.79 3.14 -8.17
C ILE A 151 -9.61 2.58 -7.02
N LEU A 152 -8.92 2.19 -5.95
CA LEU A 152 -9.54 2.01 -4.64
C LEU A 152 -9.15 3.21 -3.78
N LYS A 153 -10.13 4.06 -3.47
CA LYS A 153 -9.97 5.18 -2.56
C LYS A 153 -10.77 4.92 -1.31
N PHE A 154 -10.06 4.74 -0.20
CA PHE A 154 -10.64 4.53 1.11
C PHE A 154 -10.15 5.60 2.07
N ILE A 155 -11.04 6.55 2.39
CA ILE A 155 -10.75 7.60 3.37
C ILE A 155 -11.63 7.35 4.59
N ASN A 156 -11.02 6.92 5.68
CA ASN A 156 -11.75 6.67 6.91
C ASN A 156 -10.98 7.24 8.10
N THR A 157 -11.44 6.90 9.29
CA THR A 157 -10.85 7.28 10.57
C THR A 157 -10.39 6.05 11.36
N VAL A 158 -10.50 4.86 10.75
CA VAL A 158 -10.09 3.54 11.24
C VAL A 158 -9.07 2.90 10.29
N PRO A 159 -8.29 1.91 10.75
CA PRO A 159 -7.32 1.23 9.89
C PRO A 159 -7.97 0.31 8.86
N LEU A 160 -7.32 0.18 7.71
CA LEU A 160 -7.51 -0.93 6.77
C LEU A 160 -6.60 -2.07 7.22
N VAL A 161 -7.16 -3.24 7.51
CA VAL A 161 -6.41 -4.37 8.07
C VAL A 161 -6.48 -5.57 7.13
N ILE A 162 -5.32 -6.16 6.84
CA ILE A 162 -5.17 -7.37 6.02
C ILE A 162 -4.71 -8.52 6.92
N GLY A 163 -5.63 -9.47 7.16
CA GLY A 163 -5.45 -10.57 8.12
C GLY A 163 -5.45 -10.11 9.59
N GLY A 164 -5.75 -11.02 10.52
CA GLY A 164 -5.79 -10.75 11.97
C GLY A 164 -7.13 -11.13 12.63
N THR A 165 -7.30 -10.85 13.92
CA THR A 165 -8.58 -11.02 14.63
C THR A 165 -8.95 -9.76 15.43
N GLY A 166 -10.26 -9.48 15.55
CA GLY A 166 -10.77 -8.37 16.34
C GLY A 166 -11.53 -7.35 15.52
N ALA A 167 -12.79 -7.09 15.91
CA ALA A 167 -13.59 -6.02 15.35
C ALA A 167 -12.86 -4.67 15.55
N VAL A 168 -12.68 -3.92 14.46
CA VAL A 168 -12.03 -2.60 14.42
C VAL A 168 -12.93 -1.56 15.07
N VAL A 169 -13.08 -1.63 16.40
CA VAL A 169 -13.93 -0.68 17.15
C VAL A 169 -13.27 -0.08 18.39
N SER A 170 -12.12 -0.57 18.88
CA SER A 170 -11.55 0.03 20.11
C SER A 170 -10.08 -0.21 20.45
N SER A 171 -9.30 -1.02 19.72
CA SER A 171 -7.88 -1.28 20.07
C SER A 171 -6.96 -1.40 18.86
N VAL A 172 -5.64 -1.20 19.08
CA VAL A 172 -4.59 -1.40 18.06
C VAL A 172 -4.76 -2.83 17.57
N PRO A 173 -4.80 -3.11 16.24
CA PRO A 173 -4.73 -4.48 15.77
C PRO A 173 -3.50 -5.11 16.39
N SER A 174 -3.71 -6.03 17.33
CA SER A 174 -2.59 -6.71 17.97
C SER A 174 -2.00 -7.67 16.93
N PRO A 175 -0.67 -7.84 16.87
CA PRO A 175 -0.08 -8.98 16.19
C PRO A 175 -0.69 -10.25 16.79
N ILE A 176 -1.43 -11.05 16.01
CA ILE A 176 -2.12 -12.23 16.56
C ILE A 176 -1.60 -13.47 15.85
N ALA A 177 -0.89 -14.30 16.61
CA ALA A 177 -0.35 -15.60 16.20
C ALA A 177 -1.40 -16.63 15.75
N ASN A 178 -2.70 -16.35 15.97
CA ASN A 178 -3.84 -17.20 15.60
C ASN A 178 -4.78 -16.54 14.57
N GLY A 179 -4.33 -15.51 13.85
CA GLY A 179 -5.09 -14.88 12.76
C GLY A 179 -4.96 -15.63 11.43
N GLY A 180 -5.89 -15.41 10.49
CA GLY A 180 -5.87 -16.05 9.18
C GLY A 180 -4.56 -15.83 8.39
N SER A 181 -4.19 -16.84 7.58
CA SER A 181 -2.92 -16.90 6.84
C SER A 181 -3.09 -16.64 5.34
N GLY A 182 -2.03 -16.18 4.66
CA GLY A 182 -2.03 -16.00 3.20
C GLY A 182 -2.91 -14.86 2.69
N ASN A 183 -3.39 -14.00 3.59
CA ASN A 183 -4.19 -12.84 3.23
C ASN A 183 -3.32 -11.81 2.52
N HIS A 184 -3.83 -11.19 1.46
CA HIS A 184 -3.01 -10.30 0.66
C HIS A 184 -3.72 -9.07 0.12
N LEU A 185 -2.94 -8.02 -0.10
CA LEU A 185 -3.35 -6.82 -0.81
C LEU A 185 -2.50 -6.71 -2.06
N ASP A 186 -3.14 -6.63 -3.23
CA ASP A 186 -2.46 -6.50 -4.50
C ASP A 186 -2.83 -5.16 -5.13
N VAL A 187 -1.83 -4.36 -5.45
CA VAL A 187 -1.99 -3.15 -6.25
C VAL A 187 -1.05 -3.28 -7.44
N VAL A 188 -1.56 -3.71 -8.59
CA VAL A 188 -0.77 -4.23 -9.73
C VAL A 188 -1.23 -3.63 -11.06
N ASP A 189 -0.44 -3.80 -12.13
CA ASP A 189 -0.79 -3.36 -13.49
C ASP A 189 -1.18 -1.88 -13.60
N GLY A 190 -0.53 -1.00 -12.82
CA GLY A 190 -0.84 0.44 -12.79
C GLY A 190 -2.04 0.83 -11.92
N GLY A 191 -2.55 -0.09 -11.09
CA GLY A 191 -3.61 0.18 -10.12
C GLY A 191 -3.19 1.22 -9.07
N ARG A 192 -4.19 1.88 -8.46
CA ARG A 192 -3.98 2.91 -7.44
C ARG A 192 -4.81 2.66 -6.18
N LEU A 193 -4.12 2.57 -5.04
CA LEU A 193 -4.72 2.60 -3.71
C LEU A 193 -4.49 3.98 -3.07
N GLU A 194 -5.55 4.60 -2.56
CA GLU A 194 -5.49 5.91 -1.92
C GLU A 194 -6.13 5.86 -0.53
N LEU A 195 -5.29 5.98 0.50
CA LEU A 195 -5.67 5.96 1.93
C LEU A 195 -5.50 7.32 2.62
N ASP A 196 -5.19 8.34 1.85
CA ASP A 196 -5.09 9.73 2.30
C ASP A 196 -5.86 10.59 1.30
N ASN A 197 -6.50 11.68 1.76
CA ASN A 197 -7.09 12.64 0.82
C ASN A 197 -6.02 13.53 0.17
N TYR A 198 -5.10 12.90 -0.56
CA TYR A 198 -3.99 13.56 -1.21
C TYR A 198 -4.48 14.64 -2.18
N GLY A 199 -4.04 15.88 -1.95
CA GLY A 199 -4.37 17.04 -2.79
C GLY A 199 -5.70 17.73 -2.48
N GLY A 200 -6.52 17.23 -1.55
CA GLY A 200 -7.79 17.88 -1.17
C GLY A 200 -8.81 18.02 -2.31
N VAL A 201 -8.61 17.30 -3.42
CA VAL A 201 -9.33 17.51 -4.69
C VAL A 201 -10.64 16.75 -4.77
N ASP A 202 -10.96 15.88 -3.80
CA ASP A 202 -12.24 15.20 -3.78
C ASP A 202 -13.25 16.01 -2.94
N PRO A 203 -14.20 16.75 -3.56
CA PRO A 203 -15.19 17.55 -2.85
C PRO A 203 -16.15 16.69 -2.02
N ARG A 204 -16.06 15.36 -2.13
CA ARG A 204 -16.86 14.41 -1.38
C ARG A 204 -16.26 14.10 -0.01
N ALA A 205 -14.96 14.30 0.25
CA ALA A 205 -14.32 13.97 1.52
C ALA A 205 -13.81 15.23 2.26
N THR A 206 -14.49 15.66 3.33
CA THR A 206 -14.17 16.89 4.07
C THR A 206 -13.08 16.71 5.14
N SER A 207 -12.73 15.47 5.50
CA SER A 207 -11.61 15.10 6.39
C SER A 207 -11.43 13.58 6.44
N GLY A 208 -10.21 13.09 6.68
CA GLY A 208 -9.94 11.67 6.97
C GLY A 208 -8.72 11.11 6.25
N SER A 209 -8.17 10.04 6.82
CA SER A 209 -7.02 9.30 6.34
C SER A 209 -6.91 7.99 7.11
N THR A 210 -6.40 6.94 6.47
CA THR A 210 -6.41 5.58 7.01
C THR A 210 -5.00 5.02 7.11
N TYR A 211 -4.72 4.41 8.27
CA TYR A 211 -3.55 3.55 8.48
C TYR A 211 -3.77 2.18 7.83
N LEU A 212 -2.74 1.60 7.21
CA LEU A 212 -2.78 0.24 6.66
C LEU A 212 -1.99 -0.71 7.57
N ALA A 213 -2.59 -1.83 7.98
CA ALA A 213 -1.94 -2.84 8.80
C ALA A 213 -1.99 -4.22 8.14
N LEU A 214 -0.86 -4.92 8.12
CA LEU A 214 -0.77 -6.34 7.80
C LEU A 214 -0.58 -7.11 9.11
N ALA A 215 -1.66 -7.74 9.59
CA ALA A 215 -1.71 -8.33 10.93
C ALA A 215 -1.94 -9.85 10.94
N GLY A 216 -2.12 -10.48 9.77
CA GLY A 216 -2.14 -11.96 9.62
C GLY A 216 -0.75 -12.57 9.45
N THR A 217 -0.65 -13.90 9.60
CA THR A 217 0.56 -14.68 9.28
C THR A 217 0.69 -14.86 7.77
N ASN A 218 1.92 -14.86 7.25
CA ASN A 218 2.19 -14.89 5.81
C ASN A 218 1.38 -13.86 5.00
N SER A 219 1.00 -12.73 5.62
CA SER A 219 0.23 -11.70 4.94
C SER A 219 1.14 -10.87 4.04
N THR A 220 0.71 -10.59 2.81
CA THR A 220 1.54 -9.84 1.85
C THR A 220 0.82 -8.64 1.27
N PHE A 221 1.54 -7.54 1.11
CA PHE A 221 1.14 -6.44 0.23
C PHE A 221 2.05 -6.48 -0.99
N ASN A 222 1.50 -6.85 -2.14
CA ASN A 222 2.18 -6.80 -3.43
C ASN A 222 1.89 -5.46 -4.12
N LEU A 223 2.92 -4.62 -4.25
CA LEU A 223 2.85 -3.31 -4.90
C LEU A 223 3.63 -3.34 -6.22
N GLY A 224 2.88 -3.50 -7.30
CA GLY A 224 3.40 -3.64 -8.65
C GLY A 224 3.85 -5.07 -8.96
N ASN A 225 3.97 -5.34 -10.26
CA ASN A 225 4.35 -6.63 -10.84
C ASN A 225 5.30 -6.46 -12.05
N GLY A 226 5.94 -5.29 -12.18
CA GLY A 226 6.78 -4.95 -13.34
C GLY A 226 6.03 -4.39 -14.55
N ASN A 227 4.69 -4.35 -14.52
CA ASN A 227 3.86 -3.81 -15.59
C ASN A 227 3.24 -2.46 -15.19
N GLY A 228 3.85 -1.37 -15.66
CA GLY A 228 3.45 -0.01 -15.26
C GLY A 228 3.77 0.31 -13.79
N ILE A 229 3.48 1.54 -13.37
CA ILE A 229 3.70 1.96 -11.98
C ILE A 229 2.42 1.84 -11.18
N SER A 230 2.37 0.86 -10.28
CA SER A 230 1.31 0.77 -9.27
C SER A 230 1.57 1.76 -8.14
N THR A 231 0.54 2.41 -7.63
CA THR A 231 0.71 3.47 -6.62
C THR A 231 -0.12 3.20 -5.37
N VAL A 232 0.48 3.40 -4.21
CA VAL A 232 -0.23 3.55 -2.94
C VAL A 232 0.07 4.90 -2.32
N VAL A 233 -0.97 5.60 -1.89
CA VAL A 233 -0.87 6.77 -1.01
C VAL A 233 -1.28 6.35 0.39
N LEU A 234 -0.34 6.38 1.33
CA LEU A 234 -0.59 5.98 2.70
C LEU A 234 -1.02 7.18 3.55
N GLY A 235 -1.97 6.97 4.47
CA GLY A 235 -2.45 8.00 5.38
C GLY A 235 -2.07 7.73 6.84
N LYS A 236 -2.63 8.54 7.74
CA LYS A 236 -2.60 8.35 9.19
C LYS A 236 -4.02 8.20 9.71
N THR A 237 -4.28 7.33 10.67
CA THR A 237 -5.62 7.27 11.29
C THR A 237 -5.80 8.36 12.35
N THR A 238 -6.98 8.97 12.43
CA THR A 238 -7.30 10.01 13.44
C THR A 238 -7.97 9.46 14.69
N TYR A 239 -8.60 8.28 14.63
CA TYR A 239 -9.21 7.65 15.79
C TYR A 239 -8.18 6.79 16.56
N ASN A 240 -8.09 6.98 17.88
CA ASN A 240 -7.26 6.21 18.84
C ASN A 240 -5.75 6.07 18.51
N ASN A 241 -5.16 6.97 17.71
CA ASN A 241 -3.72 7.02 17.38
C ASN A 241 -3.12 5.68 16.89
N PHE A 242 -3.83 4.89 16.07
CA PHE A 242 -3.37 3.57 15.59
C PHE A 242 -2.17 3.57 14.60
N GLY A 243 -1.30 4.59 14.62
CA GLY A 243 -0.11 4.68 13.77
C GLY A 243 -0.31 5.48 12.48
N ALA A 244 0.76 5.57 11.69
CA ALA A 244 0.81 6.25 10.40
C ALA A 244 1.41 5.32 9.34
N GLY A 245 1.06 5.54 8.08
CA GLY A 245 1.65 4.81 6.97
C GLY A 245 1.18 3.35 6.91
N LEU A 246 2.16 2.46 6.84
CA LEU A 246 2.01 1.01 6.79
C LEU A 246 2.63 0.33 8.02
N GLY A 247 1.88 -0.58 8.65
CA GLY A 247 2.36 -1.49 9.68
C GLY A 247 2.50 -2.92 9.19
N LEU A 248 3.70 -3.48 9.31
CA LEU A 248 4.01 -4.89 9.12
C LEU A 248 4.07 -5.56 10.49
N LEU A 249 2.91 -6.00 10.99
CA LEU A 249 2.77 -6.31 12.42
C LEU A 249 3.26 -7.70 12.82
N ASN A 250 3.45 -8.63 11.86
CA ASN A 250 4.10 -9.92 12.10
C ASN A 250 5.45 -10.00 11.37
N ALA A 251 6.35 -10.84 11.87
CA ALA A 251 7.70 -11.00 11.32
C ALA A 251 7.71 -11.58 9.89
N ASP A 252 6.68 -12.33 9.55
CA ASP A 252 6.42 -12.92 8.23
C ASP A 252 5.51 -12.04 7.34
N SER A 253 5.07 -10.87 7.82
CA SER A 253 4.36 -9.89 6.98
C SER A 253 5.33 -9.26 5.99
N LEU A 254 4.98 -9.26 4.70
CA LEU A 254 5.82 -8.71 3.64
C LEU A 254 5.14 -7.57 2.88
N LEU A 255 5.87 -6.48 2.65
CA LEU A 255 5.61 -5.59 1.53
C LEU A 255 6.56 -5.96 0.39
N ARG A 256 6.03 -6.43 -0.74
CA ARG A 256 6.79 -6.73 -1.95
C ARG A 256 6.60 -5.63 -2.97
N ILE A 257 7.68 -5.14 -3.57
CA ILE A 257 7.62 -4.03 -4.53
C ILE A 257 8.31 -4.41 -5.84
N ASN A 258 7.58 -4.30 -6.95
CA ASN A 258 8.09 -4.46 -8.31
C ASN A 258 7.43 -3.45 -9.26
N SER A 259 8.10 -2.33 -9.53
CA SER A 259 7.50 -1.15 -10.18
C SER A 259 6.36 -0.52 -9.35
N GLY A 260 6.53 -0.51 -8.04
CA GLY A 260 5.57 0.05 -7.10
C GLY A 260 6.01 1.39 -6.50
N ARG A 261 5.07 2.32 -6.34
CA ARG A 261 5.31 3.65 -5.73
C ARG A 261 4.53 3.80 -4.42
N VAL A 262 5.26 4.00 -3.33
CA VAL A 262 4.73 4.37 -2.02
C VAL A 262 4.82 5.88 -1.84
N ILE A 263 3.70 6.53 -1.55
CA ILE A 263 3.63 7.98 -1.34
C ILE A 263 3.21 8.26 0.10
N ALA A 264 3.99 9.07 0.81
CA ALA A 264 3.61 9.62 2.11
C ALA A 264 2.45 10.61 1.92
N GLY A 265 1.28 10.27 2.47
CA GLY A 265 0.12 11.15 2.50
C GLY A 265 0.36 12.40 3.34
N THR A 266 -0.46 13.41 3.11
CA THR A 266 -0.37 14.72 3.76
C THR A 266 -0.60 14.66 5.27
N THR A 267 -1.34 13.66 5.73
CA THR A 267 -1.69 13.43 7.13
C THR A 267 -0.61 12.68 7.93
N ILE A 268 0.40 12.11 7.26
CA ILE A 268 1.58 11.56 7.94
C ILE A 268 2.39 12.75 8.47
N ALA A 269 2.64 12.76 9.78
CA ALA A 269 3.33 13.87 10.45
C ALA A 269 4.84 13.84 10.17
N ASN A 270 5.52 14.94 10.49
CA ASN A 270 6.98 14.97 10.47
C ASN A 270 7.54 13.97 11.49
N ASN A 271 8.54 13.19 11.10
CA ASN A 271 9.15 12.10 11.85
C ASN A 271 8.21 10.94 12.20
N ASP A 272 7.03 10.83 11.57
CA ASP A 272 6.24 9.60 11.62
C ASP A 272 6.81 8.57 10.64
N ALA A 273 6.65 7.28 10.97
CA ALA A 273 6.98 6.20 10.06
C ALA A 273 6.03 6.17 8.85
N LEU A 274 6.60 6.04 7.66
CA LEU A 274 5.88 5.69 6.44
C LEU A 274 5.65 4.18 6.37
N ILE A 275 6.65 3.39 6.79
CA ILE A 275 6.56 1.92 6.92
C ILE A 275 7.24 1.52 8.22
N SER A 276 6.58 0.68 9.01
CA SER A 276 7.04 0.25 10.32
C SER A 276 6.63 -1.18 10.63
N GLY A 277 7.11 -1.70 11.75
CA GLY A 277 6.76 -3.03 12.26
C GLY A 277 7.93 -4.00 12.20
N VAL A 278 7.66 -5.25 12.54
CA VAL A 278 8.65 -6.33 12.64
C VAL A 278 8.78 -7.17 11.37
N GLY A 279 7.87 -6.97 10.40
CA GLY A 279 7.97 -7.57 9.08
C GLY A 279 9.00 -6.91 8.17
N SER A 280 8.99 -7.30 6.89
CA SER A 280 10.03 -6.90 5.93
C SER A 280 9.47 -6.25 4.65
N VAL A 281 10.25 -5.33 4.09
CA VAL A 281 10.09 -4.81 2.73
C VAL A 281 11.04 -5.57 1.80
N VAL A 282 10.52 -6.08 0.69
CA VAL A 282 11.28 -6.81 -0.33
C VAL A 282 11.18 -6.06 -1.65
N LEU A 283 12.32 -5.61 -2.16
CA LEU A 283 12.44 -4.96 -3.46
C LEU A 283 12.68 -6.05 -4.50
N ASP A 284 11.62 -6.55 -5.14
CA ASP A 284 11.71 -7.55 -6.21
C ASP A 284 12.11 -6.90 -7.54
N GLY A 285 11.73 -5.63 -7.72
CA GLY A 285 12.12 -4.79 -8.85
C GLY A 285 12.27 -3.33 -8.40
N SER A 286 12.12 -2.38 -9.32
CA SER A 286 12.25 -0.96 -8.96
C SER A 286 11.15 -0.54 -7.96
N ALA A 287 11.58 0.04 -6.85
CA ALA A 287 10.71 0.60 -5.83
C ALA A 287 10.85 2.12 -5.75
N TYR A 288 9.72 2.82 -5.67
CA TYR A 288 9.69 4.27 -5.57
C TYR A 288 9.09 4.68 -4.23
N PHE A 289 9.80 5.52 -3.49
CA PHE A 289 9.35 6.07 -2.22
C PHE A 289 9.31 7.59 -2.33
N SER A 290 8.12 8.17 -2.21
CA SER A 290 7.89 9.60 -2.34
C SER A 290 7.53 10.21 -0.99
N VAL A 291 8.30 11.20 -0.55
CA VAL A 291 7.95 12.10 0.56
C VAL A 291 7.68 13.48 -0.05
N PRO A 292 6.43 13.81 -0.43
CA PRO A 292 6.17 14.94 -1.32
C PRO A 292 6.42 16.30 -0.67
N THR A 293 6.25 16.42 0.65
CA THR A 293 6.26 17.71 1.33
C THR A 293 7.67 18.13 1.73
N THR A 294 8.12 19.28 1.23
CA THR A 294 9.38 19.91 1.63
C THR A 294 9.48 20.07 3.15
N GLY A 295 10.66 19.77 3.71
CA GLY A 295 10.93 19.90 5.14
C GLY A 295 10.30 18.82 6.03
N LYS A 296 9.42 17.95 5.50
CA LYS A 296 8.97 16.75 6.22
C LYS A 296 9.99 15.63 6.08
N THR A 297 10.18 14.90 7.17
CA THR A 297 10.93 13.64 7.23
C THR A 297 9.98 12.51 7.55
N ASN A 298 10.05 11.42 6.79
CA ASN A 298 9.33 10.18 7.10
C ASN A 298 10.27 8.98 7.09
N LEU A 299 9.94 7.96 7.90
CA LEU A 299 10.87 6.88 8.20
C LEU A 299 10.42 5.54 7.62
N ILE A 300 11.38 4.72 7.23
CA ILE A 300 11.19 3.27 7.10
C ILE A 300 12.01 2.60 8.19
N SER A 301 11.31 1.96 9.14
CA SER A 301 11.93 1.24 10.26
C SER A 301 11.88 -0.28 10.11
N ALA A 302 11.17 -0.80 9.10
CA ALA A 302 11.15 -2.23 8.77
C ALA A 302 12.46 -2.67 8.08
N ALA A 303 12.79 -3.96 8.14
CA ALA A 303 13.89 -4.54 7.38
C ALA A 303 13.67 -4.37 5.86
N ILE A 304 14.73 -4.21 5.09
CA ILE A 304 14.65 -4.06 3.62
C ILE A 304 15.62 -5.05 2.95
N SER A 305 15.15 -5.79 1.96
CA SER A 305 15.94 -6.79 1.23
C SER A 305 15.55 -6.84 -0.26
N GLY A 306 16.19 -7.70 -1.05
CA GLY A 306 15.84 -7.96 -2.45
C GLY A 306 16.88 -7.48 -3.47
N THR A 307 16.61 -7.72 -4.74
CA THR A 307 17.51 -7.39 -5.86
C THR A 307 17.11 -6.12 -6.60
N GLY A 308 15.94 -5.59 -6.29
CA GLY A 308 15.39 -4.37 -6.86
C GLY A 308 16.09 -3.09 -6.40
N SER A 309 15.88 -2.01 -7.16
CA SER A 309 16.41 -0.69 -6.85
C SER A 309 15.50 0.11 -5.92
N LEU A 310 16.08 1.02 -5.15
CA LEU A 310 15.37 2.01 -4.33
C LEU A 310 15.48 3.38 -4.99
N THR A 311 14.35 3.99 -5.34
CA THR A 311 14.26 5.36 -5.85
C THR A 311 13.55 6.26 -4.86
N LYS A 312 14.22 7.29 -4.37
CA LYS A 312 13.65 8.36 -3.55
C LYS A 312 13.15 9.51 -4.43
N GLU A 313 11.88 9.86 -4.27
CA GLU A 313 11.16 10.95 -4.94
C GLU A 313 10.54 11.93 -3.90
N GLY A 314 10.05 13.08 -4.36
CA GLY A 314 9.44 14.12 -3.54
C GLY A 314 10.44 14.96 -2.71
N ASP A 315 10.06 16.19 -2.40
CA ASP A 315 10.99 17.22 -1.87
C ASP A 315 11.36 17.04 -0.40
N GLY A 316 10.70 16.14 0.33
CA GLY A 316 11.01 15.84 1.72
C GLY A 316 12.15 14.83 1.90
N THR A 317 12.35 14.40 3.14
CA THR A 317 13.37 13.43 3.54
C THR A 317 12.75 12.06 3.75
N LEU A 318 13.33 11.02 3.15
CA LEU A 318 13.11 9.63 3.54
C LEU A 318 14.29 9.16 4.38
N LYS A 319 14.02 8.68 5.58
CA LYS A 319 15.04 8.20 6.51
C LYS A 319 14.92 6.69 6.71
N LEU A 320 15.98 5.96 6.43
CA LEU A 320 16.05 4.52 6.63
C LEU A 320 16.70 4.25 7.98
N THR A 321 15.92 3.75 8.95
CA THR A 321 16.39 3.57 10.34
C THR A 321 16.52 2.12 10.78
N SER A 322 16.12 1.16 9.94
CA SER A 322 16.35 -0.25 10.24
C SER A 322 17.84 -0.58 10.19
N GLY A 323 18.31 -1.37 11.16
CA GLY A 323 19.65 -1.96 11.12
C GLY A 323 19.76 -3.16 10.16
N ALA A 324 18.64 -3.67 9.65
CA ALA A 324 18.59 -4.85 8.77
C ALA A 324 18.20 -4.45 7.34
N ILE A 325 19.13 -3.83 6.62
CA ILE A 325 18.96 -3.45 5.21
C ILE A 325 20.01 -4.17 4.37
N SER A 326 19.58 -4.82 3.30
CA SER A 326 20.41 -5.74 2.48
C SER A 326 19.97 -5.83 1.02
N TYR A 327 19.23 -4.85 0.50
CA TYR A 327 18.92 -4.84 -0.93
C TYR A 327 20.18 -4.61 -1.76
N THR A 328 20.21 -5.19 -2.96
CA THR A 328 21.44 -5.23 -3.79
C THR A 328 21.38 -4.38 -5.05
N GLY A 329 20.20 -3.89 -5.43
CA GLY A 329 20.02 -2.99 -6.56
C GLY A 329 20.44 -1.53 -6.28
N ASP A 330 20.38 -0.72 -7.33
CA ASP A 330 20.79 0.69 -7.29
C ASP A 330 20.00 1.54 -6.28
N THR A 331 20.66 2.60 -5.78
CA THR A 331 20.04 3.65 -4.97
C THR A 331 19.99 4.94 -5.77
N ILE A 332 18.78 5.45 -5.99
CA ILE A 332 18.54 6.62 -6.85
C ILE A 332 17.84 7.69 -6.01
N VAL A 333 18.44 8.86 -5.86
CA VAL A 333 17.83 10.03 -5.22
C VAL A 333 17.46 11.04 -6.30
N LYS A 334 16.19 11.04 -6.70
CA LYS A 334 15.67 11.93 -7.76
C LYS A 334 15.27 13.31 -7.25
N ALA A 335 14.76 13.37 -6.02
CA ALA A 335 14.30 14.60 -5.39
C ALA A 335 14.35 14.49 -3.85
N GLY A 336 14.54 15.63 -3.20
CA GLY A 336 14.64 15.73 -1.75
C GLY A 336 15.82 14.92 -1.21
N TYR A 337 15.70 14.45 0.02
CA TYR A 337 16.80 13.81 0.74
C TYR A 337 16.54 12.34 1.03
N LEU A 338 17.57 11.51 0.89
CA LEU A 338 17.61 10.15 1.42
C LEU A 338 18.63 10.12 2.57
N GLU A 339 18.20 9.75 3.77
CA GLU A 339 19.11 9.57 4.92
C GLU A 339 19.29 8.08 5.23
N ILE A 340 20.55 7.64 5.30
CA ILE A 340 20.95 6.28 5.68
C ILE A 340 21.85 6.31 6.91
N GLN A 341 21.69 5.31 7.78
CA GLN A 341 22.34 5.27 9.11
C GLN A 341 23.46 4.24 9.25
N SER A 342 23.71 3.46 8.20
CA SER A 342 24.78 2.46 8.16
C SER A 342 25.23 2.21 6.71
N PRO A 343 26.45 1.71 6.49
CA PRO A 343 27.00 1.46 5.16
C PRO A 343 26.50 0.13 4.57
N PHE A 344 25.20 0.02 4.27
CA PHE A 344 24.59 -1.22 3.77
C PHE A 344 24.52 -1.34 2.24
N LEU A 345 24.85 -0.29 1.47
CA LEU A 345 24.72 -0.30 0.02
C LEU A 345 25.63 -1.37 -0.58
N SER A 346 25.12 -2.11 -1.56
CA SER A 346 25.86 -3.20 -2.19
C SER A 346 27.06 -2.68 -2.97
N SER A 347 28.20 -3.37 -2.86
CA SER A 347 29.39 -3.11 -3.68
C SER A 347 29.19 -3.36 -5.17
N LEU A 348 28.06 -3.98 -5.56
CA LEU A 348 27.65 -4.19 -6.94
C LEU A 348 26.68 -3.12 -7.45
N SER A 349 26.20 -2.23 -6.58
CA SER A 349 25.18 -1.22 -6.89
C SER A 349 25.77 0.10 -7.35
N THR A 350 25.00 0.87 -8.10
CA THR A 350 25.29 2.27 -8.42
C THR A 350 24.44 3.21 -7.56
N VAL A 351 25.06 4.27 -7.05
CA VAL A 351 24.35 5.39 -6.42
C VAL A 351 24.16 6.52 -7.44
N LYS A 352 22.93 7.00 -7.62
CA LYS A 352 22.62 8.10 -8.54
C LYS A 352 21.92 9.23 -7.79
N ILE A 353 22.43 10.45 -7.90
CA ILE A 353 21.88 11.61 -7.20
C ILE A 353 21.63 12.73 -8.22
N SER A 354 20.36 13.12 -8.37
CA SER A 354 19.97 14.20 -9.28
C SER A 354 20.31 15.59 -8.69
N SER A 355 20.42 16.61 -9.55
CA SER A 355 20.62 18.00 -9.10
C SER A 355 19.56 18.42 -8.07
N GLY A 356 19.99 19.12 -7.01
CA GLY A 356 19.13 19.57 -5.91
C GLY A 356 18.70 18.46 -4.94
N SER A 357 19.18 17.23 -5.12
CA SER A 357 18.94 16.09 -4.22
C SER A 357 20.15 15.79 -3.36
N LEU A 358 19.93 15.15 -2.21
CA LEU A 358 21.00 14.85 -1.25
C LEU A 358 20.91 13.42 -0.74
N LEU A 359 22.05 12.74 -0.68
CA LEU A 359 22.23 11.53 0.12
C LEU A 359 22.96 11.89 1.42
N VAL A 360 22.29 11.66 2.55
CA VAL A 360 22.80 11.93 3.90
C VAL A 360 23.39 10.62 4.45
N LEU A 361 24.71 10.56 4.57
CA LEU A 361 25.49 9.43 5.09
C LEU A 361 25.70 9.60 6.59
N ASN A 362 24.67 9.30 7.38
CA ASN A 362 24.66 9.48 8.83
C ASN A 362 25.26 8.26 9.56
N PHE A 363 26.48 7.90 9.18
CA PHE A 363 27.29 6.85 9.78
C PHE A 363 28.77 7.27 9.72
N SER A 364 29.65 6.50 10.36
CA SER A 364 31.11 6.68 10.26
C SER A 364 31.73 5.61 9.37
N GLY A 365 32.83 5.95 8.70
CA GLY A 365 33.51 5.04 7.78
C GLY A 365 32.98 5.12 6.35
N THR A 366 33.18 4.03 5.60
CA THR A 366 33.03 4.02 4.14
C THR A 366 32.06 2.93 3.69
N ASN A 367 31.16 3.27 2.78
CA ASN A 367 30.36 2.30 2.03
C ASN A 367 30.97 2.13 0.64
N VAL A 368 31.25 0.89 0.24
CA VAL A 368 31.77 0.58 -1.10
C VAL A 368 30.61 0.39 -2.08
N VAL A 369 30.73 0.97 -3.28
CA VAL A 369 29.73 0.87 -4.38
C VAL A 369 30.45 0.65 -5.73
N ALA A 370 29.73 0.10 -6.71
CA ALA A 370 30.27 -0.12 -8.05
C ALA A 370 30.38 1.19 -8.85
N GLY A 371 29.48 2.14 -8.59
CA GLY A 371 29.43 3.40 -9.31
C GLY A 371 28.77 4.52 -8.51
N LEU A 372 29.13 5.76 -8.84
CA LEU A 372 28.47 6.98 -8.37
C LEU A 372 28.18 7.85 -9.58
N GLU A 373 26.94 8.33 -9.69
CA GLU A 373 26.50 9.28 -10.71
C GLU A 373 25.94 10.53 -10.04
N LEU A 374 26.53 11.69 -10.34
CA LEU A 374 26.12 12.98 -9.82
C LEU A 374 25.56 13.82 -10.97
N ASN A 375 24.26 14.10 -10.93
CA ASN A 375 23.54 14.84 -11.96
C ASN A 375 23.79 14.31 -13.39
N GLY A 376 23.70 12.99 -13.58
CA GLY A 376 23.94 12.35 -14.88
C GLY A 376 25.42 12.11 -15.22
N MET A 377 26.36 12.63 -14.43
CA MET A 377 27.79 12.44 -14.66
C MET A 377 28.34 11.30 -13.82
N ALA A 378 28.91 10.29 -14.47
CA ALA A 378 29.59 9.19 -13.80
C ALA A 378 30.89 9.69 -13.16
N MET A 379 31.08 9.37 -11.88
CA MET A 379 32.26 9.73 -11.11
C MET A 379 33.34 8.64 -11.24
N PRO A 380 34.62 9.00 -11.39
CA PRO A 380 35.71 8.04 -11.46
C PRO A 380 35.88 7.23 -10.16
N PRO A 381 36.67 6.15 -10.15
CA PRO A 381 37.04 5.46 -8.92
C PRO A 381 37.69 6.42 -7.92
N GLY A 382 37.24 6.39 -6.67
CA GLY A 382 37.65 7.34 -5.65
C GLY A 382 36.79 7.27 -4.38
N THR A 383 37.19 8.04 -3.38
CA THR A 383 36.43 8.21 -2.13
C THR A 383 35.75 9.58 -2.15
N TYR A 384 34.44 9.58 -1.95
CA TYR A 384 33.58 10.76 -2.02
C TYR A 384 32.97 11.03 -0.65
N THR A 385 33.26 12.22 -0.13
CA THR A 385 32.71 12.79 1.10
C THR A 385 31.96 14.07 0.79
N TRP A 386 31.23 14.63 1.75
CA TRP A 386 30.61 15.96 1.61
C TRP A 386 31.63 17.10 1.43
N GLU A 387 32.88 16.89 1.87
CA GLU A 387 33.99 17.84 1.75
C GLU A 387 34.73 17.71 0.41
N THR A 388 34.47 16.65 -0.35
CA THR A 388 35.08 16.44 -1.67
C THR A 388 34.41 17.39 -2.67
N GLY A 389 35.17 18.27 -3.32
CA GLY A 389 34.64 19.36 -4.15
C GLY A 389 33.55 18.93 -5.16
N ASP A 390 33.74 17.80 -5.85
CA ASP A 390 32.77 17.31 -6.85
C ASP A 390 31.48 16.71 -6.24
N SER A 391 31.51 16.36 -4.95
CA SER A 391 30.36 15.82 -4.20
C SER A 391 29.64 16.87 -3.35
N TYR A 392 30.15 18.10 -3.35
CA TYR A 392 29.57 19.21 -2.61
C TYR A 392 28.14 19.49 -3.11
N GLY A 393 27.18 19.40 -2.20
CA GLY A 393 25.75 19.56 -2.51
C GLY A 393 25.01 18.28 -2.92
N PHE A 394 25.71 17.14 -3.08
CA PHE A 394 25.10 15.82 -3.34
C PHE A 394 25.23 14.87 -2.15
N LEU A 395 26.29 15.00 -1.36
CA LEU A 395 26.54 14.21 -0.14
C LEU A 395 26.55 15.11 1.10
N SER A 396 26.12 14.55 2.24
CA SER A 396 26.29 15.15 3.57
C SER A 396 26.46 14.06 4.64
N GLY A 397 26.79 14.45 5.87
CA GLY A 397 27.01 13.52 6.98
C GLY A 397 28.48 13.08 7.14
N ALA A 398 28.76 12.25 8.14
CA ALA A 398 30.13 11.85 8.50
C ALA A 398 30.68 10.68 7.66
N GLY A 399 29.83 10.00 6.88
CA GLY A 399 30.20 8.83 6.09
C GLY A 399 30.79 9.20 4.72
N ALA A 400 31.33 8.19 4.05
CA ALA A 400 31.89 8.29 2.70
C ALA A 400 31.36 7.19 1.77
N LEU A 401 31.30 7.47 0.47
CA LEU A 401 31.17 6.46 -0.59
C LEU A 401 32.54 6.18 -1.20
N GLN A 402 32.86 4.91 -1.45
CA GLN A 402 34.04 4.52 -2.22
C GLN A 402 33.61 3.81 -3.50
N VAL A 403 33.95 4.42 -4.64
CA VAL A 403 33.73 3.86 -5.98
C VAL A 403 34.93 2.99 -6.34
N MET A 404 34.70 1.71 -6.60
CA MET A 404 35.78 0.79 -6.97
C MET A 404 36.23 0.95 -8.42
N VAL A 405 37.45 0.51 -8.72
CA VAL A 405 37.86 0.25 -10.09
C VAL A 405 37.09 -0.98 -10.58
N PRO A 406 36.48 -0.96 -11.79
CA PRO A 406 35.89 -2.18 -12.35
C PRO A 406 36.94 -3.29 -12.36
N VAL A 407 36.71 -4.38 -11.64
CA VAL A 407 37.59 -5.55 -11.72
C VAL A 407 37.43 -6.10 -13.15
N PRO A 408 38.49 -6.14 -13.98
CA PRO A 408 38.40 -6.77 -15.29
C PRO A 408 37.99 -8.23 -15.08
N GLU A 409 37.04 -8.73 -15.88
CA GLU A 409 36.75 -10.17 -15.87
C GLU A 409 38.06 -10.95 -16.08
N PRO A 410 38.26 -12.09 -15.39
CA PRO A 410 39.45 -12.91 -15.59
C PRO A 410 39.60 -13.21 -17.08
N GLY A 411 40.64 -12.66 -17.70
CA GLY A 411 40.88 -12.86 -19.13
C GLY A 411 40.94 -14.36 -19.41
N ALA A 412 40.18 -14.81 -20.41
CA ALA A 412 40.20 -16.20 -20.83
C ALA A 412 41.67 -16.64 -21.09
N LEU A 413 42.13 -17.64 -20.34
CA LEU A 413 43.41 -18.31 -20.59
C LEU A 413 43.34 -18.93 -21.99
N VAL A 414 43.90 -18.25 -22.99
CA VAL A 414 44.18 -18.85 -24.29
C VAL A 414 45.39 -19.76 -24.06
N LEU A 415 45.12 -21.05 -23.85
CA LEU A 415 46.15 -22.08 -23.89
C LEU A 415 46.61 -22.20 -25.34
N ALA A 416 47.72 -21.55 -25.69
CA ALA A 416 48.38 -21.77 -26.97
C ALA A 416 48.89 -23.21 -26.99
N GLY A 417 48.23 -24.06 -27.77
CA GLY A 417 48.66 -25.43 -28.01
C GLY A 417 50.05 -25.43 -28.65
N ALA A 418 50.98 -26.13 -28.00
CA ALA A 418 52.29 -26.47 -28.55
C ALA A 418 52.24 -27.85 -29.22
#